data_AF-W5L3X1-F1
#
_entry.id   AF-W5L3X1-F1
#
_cell.length_a   1.000
_cell.length_b   1.000
_cell.length_c   1.000
_cell.angle_alpha   90.00
_cell.angle_beta   90.00
_cell.angle_gamma   90.00
#
_symmetry.space_group_name_H-M   'P 1'
#
loop_
_entity.id
_entity.type
_entity.pdbx_description
1 polymer ?
#
loop_
_entity_poly.entity_id
_entity_poly.type
_entity_poly.pdbx_seq_one_letter_code
_entity_poly.pdbx_strand_id
1 'polypeptide(L)'
;MEYPLLFLSALIGWSLAFMPSLPPDGESLTHSVMTMEALLEVASTACREEAQANGQTYTRPDPLTPQNLLLACLGASEEAGISSSKFTEVLDEIISQNTNIDDLNGLGGSPAHHFNDEVLEQGRDIITEGVSVIKASLGQDDFETARRALGAVTHTLQDFYSHSNWIELGNKDPYEKLLRPDLQLDNLADATTPTCNDCQERECPNVILPEILSRKTLTSGYVSPTPQGKCNHGDDTRGGINKDMSGGKVGPDGTDPHLAAYFTATQATKDLLQDIRTAFGNANFLRLLGITRSSVVCFVIDTTGSMRDDIAQVRKLTADIINNNVGTPDEPSLYILVEFNDPDVKAPVSTTDPEKMLQMVNSIIVGGGGDIPEYSLTGIKFALTAAPPSSKIFVFTDAPAKDFELNGTVTSLAQSKQTQISFLLTNALNGVRRRRRRSAVTNPSNSLYQQLAQSSGGTAIEVTKGTISQATKIIEDSVTSSQVTLLQIDSNQPDMFNFIVDPRVQRVILYITGLSISFTLQNPSGVSQESTVESGPLASVSAVGNLIRVSLNEGNLTGRWFITIRSSQAYSLQVTGRSSLDFMSQFVEEFGGPHPGFAMIPARPPAGKPIYTYLHLLFAISCRGS
;
A
#
# COMPACT_ATOMS: atom_id res chain seq x y z
N MET A 1 16.63 5.86 -24.91
CA MET A 1 17.38 5.05 -23.94
C MET A 1 18.18 5.88 -22.93
N GLU A 2 18.56 7.13 -23.19
CA GLU A 2 19.38 7.91 -22.22
C GLU A 2 18.61 8.90 -21.32
N TYR A 3 17.39 9.31 -21.71
CA TYR A 3 16.67 10.37 -21.00
C TYR A 3 16.11 10.05 -19.59
N PRO A 4 15.63 8.83 -19.25
CA PRO A 4 15.06 8.60 -17.92
C PRO A 4 16.11 8.48 -16.80
N LEU A 5 17.30 7.95 -17.09
CA LEU A 5 18.41 7.86 -16.14
C LEU A 5 19.12 9.20 -15.90
N LEU A 6 19.27 10.01 -16.96
CA LEU A 6 19.85 11.35 -16.85
C LEU A 6 18.98 12.32 -16.03
N PHE A 7 17.66 12.20 -16.10
CA PHE A 7 16.74 13.04 -15.31
C PHE A 7 16.83 12.73 -13.81
N LEU A 8 17.08 11.47 -13.44
CA LEU A 8 17.25 11.04 -12.04
C LEU A 8 18.59 11.55 -11.46
N SER A 9 19.67 11.50 -12.26
CA SER A 9 21.00 12.00 -11.86
C SER A 9 21.06 13.52 -11.65
N ALA A 10 20.11 14.27 -12.22
CA ALA A 10 20.02 15.71 -12.08
C ALA A 10 19.16 16.16 -10.88
N LEU A 11 18.26 15.30 -10.39
CA LEU A 11 17.39 15.58 -9.23
C LEU A 11 17.99 15.13 -7.89
N ILE A 12 18.94 14.18 -7.92
CA ILE A 12 19.52 13.57 -6.73
C ILE A 12 21.03 13.83 -6.76
N GLY A 13 21.50 14.72 -5.89
CA GLY A 13 22.93 15.00 -5.73
C GLY A 13 23.74 13.72 -5.48
N TRP A 14 24.99 13.70 -5.93
CA TRP A 14 25.92 12.56 -6.02
C TRP A 14 26.31 11.91 -4.67
N SER A 15 25.35 11.46 -3.87
CA SER A 15 25.62 10.83 -2.57
C SER A 15 24.67 9.70 -2.17
N LEU A 16 23.77 9.24 -3.05
CA LEU A 16 22.90 8.10 -2.76
C LEU A 16 23.41 6.85 -3.51
N ALA A 17 23.67 5.78 -2.76
CA ALA A 17 23.88 4.45 -3.31
C ALA A 17 22.52 3.93 -3.81
N PHE A 18 22.44 3.59 -5.09
CA PHE A 18 21.27 2.96 -5.69
C PHE A 18 21.44 1.45 -5.52
N MET A 19 20.67 0.84 -4.61
CA MET A 19 20.59 -0.61 -4.49
C MET A 19 19.19 -1.05 -4.93
N PRO A 20 19.05 -1.70 -6.10
CA PRO A 20 17.76 -2.23 -6.53
C PRO A 20 17.30 -3.32 -5.54
N SER A 21 15.99 -3.39 -5.29
CA SER A 21 15.33 -4.44 -4.49
C SER A 21 15.49 -5.84 -5.06
N LEU A 22 15.91 -5.92 -6.31
CA LEU A 22 16.29 -7.15 -6.97
C LEU A 22 17.77 -7.05 -7.32
N PRO A 23 18.60 -8.04 -6.97
CA PRO A 23 19.96 -8.07 -7.47
C PRO A 23 19.92 -7.90 -9.00
N PRO A 24 20.80 -7.06 -9.59
CA PRO A 24 20.86 -6.81 -11.04
C PRO A 24 21.02 -8.09 -11.87
N ASP A 25 21.48 -9.15 -11.21
CA ASP A 25 21.79 -10.44 -11.76
C ASP A 25 20.83 -11.43 -11.09
N GLY A 26 19.96 -12.09 -11.86
CA GLY A 26 18.99 -13.09 -11.39
C GLY A 26 19.63 -14.37 -10.83
N GLU A 27 20.62 -14.24 -9.96
CA GLU A 27 21.44 -15.30 -9.39
C GLU A 27 21.15 -15.56 -7.89
N SER A 28 20.38 -14.69 -7.20
CA SER A 28 20.04 -14.92 -5.78
C SER A 28 18.64 -15.52 -5.63
N LEU A 29 18.57 -16.81 -5.29
CA LEU A 29 17.35 -17.58 -5.08
C LEU A 29 16.86 -17.47 -3.63
N THR A 30 16.33 -16.31 -3.25
CA THR A 30 15.93 -15.99 -1.86
C THR A 30 14.45 -16.27 -1.57
N HIS A 31 14.08 -16.24 -0.28
CA HIS A 31 12.68 -16.29 0.19
C HIS A 31 11.83 -15.16 -0.37
N SER A 32 12.40 -13.95 -0.53
CA SER A 32 11.72 -12.81 -1.14
C SER A 32 11.39 -13.06 -2.62
N VAL A 33 12.31 -13.64 -3.39
CA VAL A 33 12.06 -13.98 -4.81
C VAL A 33 10.99 -15.07 -4.93
N MET A 34 11.07 -16.14 -4.13
CA MET A 34 10.04 -17.21 -4.13
C MET A 34 8.64 -16.66 -3.84
N THR A 35 8.55 -15.80 -2.83
CA THR A 35 7.28 -15.17 -2.42
C THR A 35 6.72 -14.28 -3.53
N MET A 36 7.56 -13.44 -4.15
CA MET A 36 7.16 -12.60 -5.28
C MET A 36 6.65 -13.43 -6.45
N GLU A 37 7.41 -14.45 -6.89
CA GLU A 37 7.03 -15.31 -8.02
C GLU A 37 5.72 -16.04 -7.77
N ALA A 38 5.54 -16.60 -6.57
CA ALA A 38 4.32 -17.30 -6.20
C ALA A 38 3.10 -16.35 -6.20
N LEU A 39 3.23 -15.15 -5.62
CA LEU A 39 2.17 -14.13 -5.61
C LEU A 39 1.76 -13.73 -7.02
N LEU A 40 2.72 -13.42 -7.91
CA LEU A 40 2.43 -13.00 -9.28
C LEU A 40 1.76 -14.12 -10.11
N GLU A 41 2.19 -15.37 -9.97
CA GLU A 41 1.61 -16.49 -10.73
C GLU A 41 0.19 -16.83 -10.28
N VAL A 42 -0.08 -16.88 -8.97
CA VAL A 42 -1.43 -17.14 -8.46
C VAL A 42 -2.36 -15.96 -8.78
N ALA A 43 -1.87 -14.72 -8.69
CA ALA A 43 -2.62 -13.53 -9.11
C ALA A 43 -2.95 -13.54 -10.61
N SER A 44 -1.99 -13.89 -11.48
CA SER A 44 -2.21 -14.05 -12.92
C SER A 44 -3.30 -15.08 -13.23
N THR A 45 -3.35 -16.16 -12.47
CA THR A 45 -4.41 -17.17 -12.57
C THR A 45 -5.77 -16.63 -12.11
N ALA A 46 -5.83 -15.91 -11.00
CA ALA A 46 -7.05 -15.25 -10.53
C ALA A 46 -7.58 -14.23 -11.56
N CYS A 47 -6.72 -13.39 -12.13
CA CYS A 47 -7.09 -12.42 -13.15
C CYS A 47 -7.63 -13.07 -14.43
N ARG A 48 -7.01 -14.17 -14.87
CA ARG A 48 -7.49 -14.94 -16.03
C ARG A 48 -8.90 -15.46 -15.80
N GLU A 49 -9.17 -16.03 -14.63
CA GLU A 49 -10.47 -16.62 -14.31
C GLU A 49 -11.55 -15.53 -14.16
N GLU A 50 -11.24 -14.38 -13.55
CA GLU A 50 -12.16 -13.24 -13.49
C GLU A 50 -12.47 -12.66 -14.86
N ALA A 51 -11.45 -12.49 -15.71
CA ALA A 51 -11.65 -12.03 -17.09
C ALA A 51 -12.56 -13.01 -17.86
N GLN A 52 -12.32 -14.31 -17.73
CA GLN A 52 -13.16 -15.34 -18.36
C GLN A 52 -14.62 -15.31 -17.84
N ALA A 53 -14.82 -15.18 -16.54
CA ALA A 53 -16.15 -15.06 -15.94
C ALA A 53 -16.91 -13.83 -16.47
N ASN A 54 -16.19 -12.74 -16.78
CA ASN A 54 -16.73 -11.51 -17.35
C ASN A 54 -16.79 -11.51 -18.89
N GLY A 55 -16.50 -12.63 -19.56
CA GLY A 55 -16.51 -12.74 -21.02
C GLY A 55 -15.39 -11.95 -21.72
N GLN A 56 -14.33 -11.59 -20.98
CA GLN A 56 -13.17 -10.87 -21.47
C GLN A 56 -12.03 -11.83 -21.82
N THR A 57 -11.20 -11.42 -22.78
CA THR A 57 -9.97 -12.16 -23.14
C THR A 57 -8.83 -11.75 -22.23
N TYR A 58 -8.12 -12.72 -21.66
CA TYR A 58 -6.91 -12.50 -20.87
C TYR A 58 -5.70 -13.13 -21.56
N THR A 59 -4.62 -12.36 -21.68
CA THR A 59 -3.31 -12.83 -22.13
C THR A 59 -2.34 -12.70 -20.97
N ARG A 60 -1.71 -13.79 -20.55
CA ARG A 60 -0.67 -13.74 -19.51
C ARG A 60 0.47 -12.85 -20.03
N PRO A 61 0.86 -11.81 -19.28
CA PRO A 61 1.96 -10.95 -19.70
C PRO A 61 3.30 -11.69 -19.62
N ASP A 62 4.24 -11.28 -20.47
CA ASP A 62 5.62 -11.75 -20.49
C ASP A 62 6.54 -10.55 -20.80
N PRO A 63 7.43 -10.13 -19.87
CA PRO A 63 7.66 -10.71 -18.55
C PRO A 63 6.50 -10.46 -17.57
N LEU A 64 6.32 -11.39 -16.63
CA LEU A 64 5.33 -11.30 -15.55
C LEU A 64 5.86 -10.37 -14.45
N THR A 65 5.64 -9.07 -14.61
CA THR A 65 5.99 -8.02 -13.64
C THR A 65 4.73 -7.47 -12.96
N PRO A 66 4.82 -6.83 -11.78
CA PRO A 66 3.66 -6.20 -11.14
C PRO A 66 2.89 -5.24 -12.06
N GLN A 67 3.61 -4.40 -12.81
CA GLN A 67 3.01 -3.45 -13.76
C GLN A 67 2.28 -4.16 -14.91
N ASN A 68 2.93 -5.13 -15.56
CA ASN A 68 2.33 -5.83 -16.70
C ASN A 68 1.15 -6.69 -16.27
N LEU A 69 1.26 -7.32 -15.10
CA LEU A 69 0.17 -8.10 -14.50
C LEU A 69 -1.03 -7.21 -14.19
N LEU A 70 -0.82 -6.06 -13.53
CA LEU A 70 -1.91 -5.13 -13.23
C LEU A 70 -2.64 -4.69 -14.51
N LEU A 71 -1.89 -4.31 -15.56
CA LEU A 71 -2.49 -3.93 -16.84
C LEU A 71 -3.30 -5.07 -17.48
N ALA A 72 -2.76 -6.29 -17.48
CA ALA A 72 -3.44 -7.48 -18.00
C ALA A 72 -4.70 -7.83 -17.20
N CYS A 73 -4.64 -7.76 -15.88
CA CYS A 73 -5.78 -7.98 -14.98
C CYS A 73 -6.92 -6.98 -15.22
N LEU A 74 -6.57 -5.75 -15.58
CA LEU A 74 -7.53 -4.67 -15.80
C LEU A 74 -8.01 -4.56 -17.26
N GLY A 75 -7.50 -5.39 -18.17
CA GLY A 75 -7.74 -5.25 -19.61
C GLY A 75 -7.31 -3.88 -20.16
N ALA A 76 -6.32 -3.25 -19.53
CA ALA A 76 -5.89 -1.88 -19.84
C ALA A 76 -4.58 -1.87 -20.64
N SER A 77 -4.40 -0.88 -21.49
CA SER A 77 -3.12 -0.63 -22.17
C SER A 77 -2.18 0.20 -21.30
N GLU A 78 -0.89 0.22 -21.65
CA GLU A 78 0.10 1.09 -21.00
C GLU A 78 -0.29 2.58 -21.07
N GLU A 79 -0.99 3.01 -22.13
CA GLU A 79 -1.43 4.40 -22.29
C GLU A 79 -2.54 4.80 -21.32
N ALA A 80 -3.15 3.84 -20.62
CA ALA A 80 -4.18 4.12 -19.63
C ALA A 80 -3.65 4.86 -18.39
N GLY A 81 -2.32 5.01 -18.24
CA GLY A 81 -1.70 5.81 -17.19
C GLY A 81 -1.99 5.27 -15.79
N ILE A 82 -1.96 3.95 -15.61
CA ILE A 82 -2.19 3.33 -14.29
C ILE A 82 -0.88 2.81 -13.71
N SER A 83 -0.66 3.18 -12.46
CA SER A 83 0.51 2.81 -11.68
C SER A 83 0.24 1.52 -10.91
N SER A 84 1.25 0.65 -10.86
CA SER A 84 1.29 -0.52 -9.99
C SER A 84 1.76 -0.23 -8.57
N SER A 85 1.91 1.03 -8.16
CA SER A 85 2.40 1.37 -6.83
C SER A 85 1.65 0.74 -5.68
N LYS A 86 0.32 0.77 -5.68
CA LYS A 86 -0.42 0.12 -4.61
C LYS A 86 -0.24 -1.41 -4.60
N PHE A 87 -0.16 -2.01 -5.78
CA PHE A 87 0.10 -3.44 -5.90
C PHE A 87 1.51 -3.77 -5.38
N THR A 88 2.52 -3.01 -5.78
CA THR A 88 3.90 -3.21 -5.31
C THR A 88 4.04 -2.93 -3.82
N GLU A 89 3.38 -1.91 -3.27
CA GLU A 89 3.35 -1.63 -1.82
C GLU A 89 2.86 -2.85 -1.03
N VAL A 90 1.80 -3.50 -1.53
CA VAL A 90 1.22 -4.70 -0.93
C VAL A 90 2.16 -5.90 -1.05
N LEU A 91 2.82 -6.07 -2.20
CA LEU A 91 3.82 -7.12 -2.38
C LEU A 91 5.00 -6.91 -1.44
N ASP A 92 5.51 -5.68 -1.33
CA ASP A 92 6.60 -5.30 -0.44
C ASP A 92 6.21 -5.49 1.04
N GLU A 93 4.94 -5.22 1.41
CA GLU A 93 4.42 -5.49 2.75
C GLU A 93 4.50 -6.99 3.08
N ILE A 94 4.01 -7.87 2.19
CA ILE A 94 4.04 -9.33 2.39
C ILE A 94 5.49 -9.82 2.45
N ILE A 95 6.34 -9.37 1.53
CA ILE A 95 7.75 -9.77 1.46
C ILE A 95 8.53 -9.29 2.68
N SER A 96 8.28 -8.06 3.15
CA SER A 96 8.90 -7.55 4.38
C SER A 96 8.52 -8.41 5.58
N GLN A 97 7.26 -8.83 5.69
CA GLN A 97 6.81 -9.70 6.78
C GLN A 97 7.37 -11.12 6.68
N ASN A 98 7.66 -11.60 5.46
CA ASN A 98 8.45 -12.81 5.25
C ASN A 98 9.87 -12.64 5.79
N THR A 99 10.60 -11.58 5.38
CA THR A 99 11.99 -11.37 5.82
C THR A 99 12.14 -11.02 7.30
N ASN A 100 11.12 -10.42 7.91
CA ASN A 100 11.17 -10.02 9.34
C ASN A 100 11.24 -11.22 10.29
N ILE A 101 10.90 -12.44 9.83
CA ILE A 101 11.04 -13.64 10.67
C ILE A 101 12.51 -13.90 11.02
N ASP A 102 13.46 -13.49 10.17
CA ASP A 102 14.91 -13.62 10.42
C ASP A 102 15.49 -12.58 11.40
N ASP A 103 14.71 -11.58 11.84
CA ASP A 103 15.22 -10.55 12.76
C ASP A 103 15.68 -11.19 14.08
N LEU A 104 16.98 -11.09 14.37
CA LEU A 104 17.60 -11.63 15.58
C LEU A 104 17.07 -11.00 16.87
N ASN A 105 16.51 -9.79 16.82
CA ASN A 105 15.83 -9.17 17.97
C ASN A 105 14.35 -9.60 18.08
N GLY A 106 13.85 -10.31 17.08
CA GLY A 106 12.50 -10.85 16.99
C GLY A 106 12.49 -12.37 17.00
N LEU A 107 12.12 -12.97 15.87
CA LEU A 107 11.90 -14.42 15.72
C LEU A 107 13.09 -15.17 15.14
N GLY A 108 14.19 -14.49 14.76
CA GLY A 108 15.35 -15.10 14.10
C GLY A 108 16.07 -16.17 14.93
N GLY A 109 15.87 -16.18 16.25
CA GLY A 109 16.37 -17.20 17.15
C GLY A 109 15.38 -18.34 17.45
N SER A 110 14.19 -18.36 16.84
CA SER A 110 13.11 -19.30 17.15
C SER A 110 13.23 -20.59 16.31
N PRO A 111 13.54 -21.75 16.90
CA PRO A 111 13.67 -22.99 16.13
C PRO A 111 12.40 -23.39 15.38
N ALA A 112 11.22 -23.15 15.95
CA ALA A 112 9.94 -23.53 15.33
C ALA A 112 9.61 -22.73 14.06
N HIS A 113 9.87 -21.42 14.05
CA HIS A 113 9.64 -20.55 12.88
C HIS A 113 10.56 -20.89 11.71
N HIS A 114 11.72 -21.48 12.00
CA HIS A 114 12.74 -21.84 11.03
C HIS A 114 12.86 -23.36 10.80
N PHE A 115 11.94 -24.17 11.36
CA PHE A 115 12.02 -25.64 11.30
C PHE A 115 13.35 -26.26 11.77
N ASN A 116 14.07 -25.58 12.66
CA ASN A 116 15.31 -26.09 13.23
C ASN A 116 15.05 -27.09 14.37
N ASP A 117 16.10 -27.69 14.90
CA ASP A 117 16.10 -28.48 16.15
C ASP A 117 15.07 -29.62 16.23
N GLU A 118 14.68 -30.20 15.09
CA GLU A 118 13.62 -31.22 14.97
C GLU A 118 12.26 -30.81 15.57
N VAL A 119 11.99 -29.52 15.80
CA VAL A 119 10.67 -29.02 16.26
C VAL A 119 9.67 -28.86 15.11
N LEU A 120 9.59 -29.91 14.28
CA LEU A 120 8.83 -29.93 13.02
C LEU A 120 7.31 -29.82 13.24
N GLU A 121 6.80 -30.41 14.32
CA GLU A 121 5.37 -30.29 14.67
C GLU A 121 5.02 -28.85 15.06
N GLN A 122 5.86 -28.20 15.88
CA GLN A 122 5.65 -26.82 16.28
C GLN A 122 5.73 -25.86 15.09
N GLY A 123 6.66 -26.09 14.15
CA GLY A 123 6.71 -25.34 12.89
C GLY A 123 5.45 -25.51 12.05
N ARG A 124 4.92 -26.74 11.94
CA ARG A 124 3.62 -26.99 11.28
C ARG A 124 2.48 -26.27 11.98
N ASP A 125 2.44 -26.28 13.31
CA ASP A 125 1.39 -25.61 14.07
C ASP A 125 1.37 -24.10 13.79
N ILE A 126 2.54 -23.44 13.75
CA ILE A 126 2.67 -22.03 13.35
C ILE A 126 2.07 -21.78 11.95
N ILE A 127 2.38 -22.62 10.97
CA ILE A 127 1.82 -22.50 9.62
C ILE A 127 0.29 -22.59 9.67
N THR A 128 -0.25 -23.63 10.30
CA THR A 128 -1.70 -23.89 10.28
C THR A 128 -2.51 -22.88 11.13
N GLU A 129 -1.95 -22.39 12.23
CA GLU A 129 -2.52 -21.29 13.01
C GLU A 129 -2.49 -19.99 12.21
N GLY A 130 -1.35 -19.68 11.58
CA GLY A 130 -1.22 -18.50 10.72
C GLY A 130 -2.19 -18.53 9.52
N VAL A 131 -2.39 -19.68 8.87
CA VAL A 131 -3.43 -19.85 7.84
C VAL A 131 -4.82 -19.56 8.41
N SER A 132 -5.10 -20.02 9.63
CA SER A 132 -6.38 -19.73 10.30
C SER A 132 -6.57 -18.24 10.56
N VAL A 133 -5.51 -17.53 10.96
CA VAL A 133 -5.51 -16.06 11.11
C VAL A 133 -5.78 -15.37 9.78
N ILE A 134 -5.09 -15.78 8.69
CA ILE A 134 -5.31 -15.20 7.35
C ILE A 134 -6.79 -15.34 6.96
N LYS A 135 -7.36 -16.54 7.08
CA LYS A 135 -8.76 -16.80 6.73
C LYS A 135 -9.72 -16.03 7.63
N ALA A 136 -9.47 -15.96 8.93
CA ALA A 136 -10.31 -15.21 9.87
C ALA A 136 -10.32 -13.70 9.56
N SER A 137 -9.15 -13.13 9.28
CA SER A 137 -8.99 -11.70 8.94
C SER A 137 -9.66 -11.37 7.60
N LEU A 138 -9.50 -12.21 6.58
CA LEU A 138 -10.22 -12.06 5.30
C LEU A 138 -11.74 -12.14 5.47
N GLY A 139 -12.23 -12.98 6.38
CA GLY A 139 -13.65 -13.05 6.73
C GLY A 139 -14.20 -11.77 7.39
N GLN A 140 -13.32 -10.88 7.86
CA GLN A 140 -13.66 -9.57 8.45
C GLN A 140 -13.25 -8.39 7.55
N ASP A 141 -12.86 -8.64 6.30
CA ASP A 141 -12.27 -7.64 5.39
C ASP A 141 -11.00 -6.95 5.95
N ASP A 142 -10.32 -7.55 6.93
CA ASP A 142 -9.03 -7.07 7.47
C ASP A 142 -7.87 -7.60 6.62
N PHE A 143 -7.68 -6.96 5.47
CA PHE A 143 -6.63 -7.34 4.53
C PHE A 143 -5.21 -7.05 5.06
N GLU A 144 -5.01 -6.06 5.92
CA GLU A 144 -3.69 -5.74 6.47
C GLU A 144 -3.19 -6.86 7.38
N THR A 145 -4.00 -7.27 8.35
CA THR A 145 -3.64 -8.40 9.22
C THR A 145 -3.45 -9.69 8.41
N ALA A 146 -4.28 -9.91 7.38
CA ALA A 146 -4.14 -11.05 6.48
C ALA A 146 -2.80 -11.05 5.72
N ARG A 147 -2.36 -9.90 5.17
CA ARG A 147 -1.07 -9.78 4.47
C ARG A 147 0.12 -10.01 5.39
N ARG A 148 0.08 -9.48 6.62
CA ARG A 148 1.15 -9.68 7.60
C ARG A 148 1.30 -11.14 8.00
N ALA A 149 0.18 -11.80 8.30
CA ALA A 149 0.17 -13.23 8.62
C ALA A 149 0.62 -14.07 7.41
N LEU A 150 0.21 -13.70 6.19
CA LEU A 150 0.65 -14.37 4.96
C LEU A 150 2.18 -14.31 4.80
N GLY A 151 2.79 -13.13 4.93
CA GLY A 151 4.25 -12.98 4.85
C GLY A 151 4.97 -13.89 5.85
N ALA A 152 4.58 -13.82 7.12
CA ALA A 152 5.14 -14.65 8.19
C ALA A 152 5.01 -16.16 7.91
N VAL A 153 3.82 -16.63 7.51
CA VAL A 153 3.57 -18.04 7.20
C VAL A 153 4.39 -18.52 6.00
N THR A 154 4.52 -17.70 4.95
CA THR A 154 5.31 -18.07 3.77
C THR A 154 6.77 -18.30 4.10
N HIS A 155 7.36 -17.50 5.00
CA HIS A 155 8.73 -17.70 5.45
C HIS A 155 8.90 -19.04 6.14
N THR A 156 8.11 -19.30 7.19
CA THR A 156 8.17 -20.57 7.93
C THR A 156 7.92 -21.77 7.02
N LEU A 157 6.99 -21.67 6.06
CA LEU A 157 6.75 -22.72 5.06
C LEU A 157 7.97 -22.96 4.15
N GLN A 158 8.68 -21.90 3.75
CA GLN A 158 9.88 -21.99 2.90
C GLN A 158 11.06 -22.63 3.66
N ASP A 159 11.27 -22.22 4.91
CA ASP A 159 12.32 -22.76 5.81
C ASP A 159 12.23 -24.26 6.00
N PHE A 160 11.02 -24.85 6.01
CA PHE A 160 10.87 -26.30 6.06
C PHE A 160 11.70 -26.99 4.96
N TYR A 161 11.69 -26.47 3.73
CA TYR A 161 12.40 -27.08 2.61
C TYR A 161 13.90 -26.82 2.66
N SER A 162 14.33 -25.71 3.26
CA SER A 162 15.73 -25.37 3.43
C SER A 162 16.39 -26.16 4.57
N HIS A 163 15.70 -26.26 5.71
CA HIS A 163 16.26 -26.72 6.99
C HIS A 163 15.88 -28.15 7.36
N SER A 164 14.95 -28.80 6.65
CA SER A 164 14.67 -30.23 6.78
C SER A 164 15.40 -31.08 5.74
N ASN A 165 15.42 -32.40 5.95
CA ASN A 165 15.91 -33.35 4.96
C ASN A 165 14.89 -33.71 3.86
N TRP A 166 13.80 -32.96 3.68
CA TRP A 166 12.71 -33.30 2.75
C TRP A 166 13.21 -33.62 1.33
N ILE A 167 14.15 -32.81 0.84
CA ILE A 167 14.75 -32.96 -0.49
C ILE A 167 15.68 -34.16 -0.54
N GLU A 168 16.49 -34.36 0.50
CA GLU A 168 17.42 -35.49 0.62
C GLU A 168 16.69 -36.85 0.74
N LEU A 169 15.43 -36.86 1.21
CA LEU A 169 14.55 -38.02 1.16
C LEU A 169 14.06 -38.37 -0.27
N GLY A 170 14.42 -37.56 -1.28
CA GLY A 170 14.07 -37.75 -2.68
C GLY A 170 12.70 -37.18 -3.06
N ASN A 171 12.08 -36.38 -2.19
CA ASN A 171 10.81 -35.73 -2.49
C ASN A 171 11.02 -34.50 -3.38
N LYS A 172 10.13 -34.31 -4.34
CA LYS A 172 10.13 -33.17 -5.27
C LYS A 172 8.84 -32.35 -5.25
N ASP A 173 7.82 -32.88 -4.57
CA ASP A 173 6.51 -32.25 -4.43
C ASP A 173 6.38 -31.63 -3.03
N PRO A 174 5.53 -30.61 -2.86
CA PRO A 174 5.21 -30.05 -1.55
C PRO A 174 4.67 -31.08 -0.57
N TYR A 175 4.90 -30.86 0.73
CA TYR A 175 4.41 -31.75 1.77
C TYR A 175 3.05 -31.26 2.22
N GLU A 176 1.98 -31.82 1.65
CA GLU A 176 0.59 -31.37 1.87
C GLU A 176 0.20 -31.23 3.35
N LYS A 177 0.84 -32.02 4.22
CA LYS A 177 0.58 -32.05 5.67
C LYS A 177 0.98 -30.77 6.40
N LEU A 178 1.86 -29.96 5.81
CA LEU A 178 2.22 -28.65 6.37
C LEU A 178 1.05 -27.66 6.35
N LEU A 179 0.11 -27.82 5.39
CA LEU A 179 -1.06 -26.97 5.25
C LEU A 179 -2.35 -27.60 5.81
N ARG A 180 -2.27 -28.85 6.29
CA ARG A 180 -3.42 -29.66 6.66
C ARG A 180 -3.36 -30.09 8.12
N PRO A 181 -3.92 -29.30 9.05
CA PRO A 181 -3.84 -29.59 10.48
C PRO A 181 -4.58 -30.88 10.89
N ASP A 182 -5.46 -31.39 10.01
CA ASP A 182 -6.15 -32.66 10.16
C ASP A 182 -5.28 -33.89 9.87
N LEU A 183 -4.09 -33.70 9.28
CA LEU A 183 -3.14 -34.77 8.97
C LEU A 183 -1.96 -34.75 9.95
N GLN A 184 -1.55 -35.93 10.41
CA GLN A 184 -0.37 -36.08 11.26
C GLN A 184 0.90 -36.14 10.41
N LEU A 185 1.98 -35.50 10.86
CA LEU A 185 3.29 -35.65 10.25
C LEU A 185 3.79 -37.09 10.44
N ASP A 186 4.38 -37.67 9.40
CA ASP A 186 4.86 -39.05 9.47
C ASP A 186 6.35 -39.14 9.80
N ASN A 187 6.72 -40.20 10.53
CA ASN A 187 8.09 -40.72 10.60
C ASN A 187 9.13 -39.67 11.01
N LEU A 188 8.81 -38.89 12.03
CA LEU A 188 9.71 -37.88 12.60
C LEU A 188 10.84 -38.55 13.38
N ALA A 189 12.04 -37.99 13.29
CA ALA A 189 13.14 -38.36 14.17
C ALA A 189 12.83 -37.94 15.62
N ASP A 190 12.98 -38.86 16.57
CA ASP A 190 12.94 -38.53 18.00
C ASP A 190 14.30 -38.02 18.48
N ALA A 191 14.33 -37.36 19.64
CA ALA A 191 15.55 -36.77 20.22
C ALA A 191 16.71 -37.78 20.44
N THR A 192 16.42 -39.10 20.47
CA THR A 192 17.41 -40.15 20.70
C THR A 192 17.91 -40.82 19.43
N THR A 193 17.21 -40.63 18.32
CA THR A 193 17.53 -41.23 17.02
C THR A 193 18.71 -40.48 16.39
N PRO A 194 19.88 -41.11 16.19
CA PRO A 194 20.96 -40.48 15.45
C PRO A 194 20.52 -40.24 14.00
N THR A 195 20.65 -39.01 13.51
CA THR A 195 20.21 -38.60 12.19
C THR A 195 21.34 -38.27 11.22
N CYS A 196 22.49 -37.84 11.76
CA CYS A 196 23.64 -37.44 10.96
C CYS A 196 24.97 -37.93 11.53
N ASN A 197 25.97 -37.97 10.65
CA ASN A 197 27.35 -38.08 11.06
C ASN A 197 27.80 -36.79 11.76
N ASP A 198 28.68 -36.91 12.76
CA ASP A 198 29.28 -35.77 13.45
C ASP A 198 30.34 -35.10 12.56
N CYS A 199 29.86 -34.32 11.59
CA CYS A 199 30.67 -33.64 10.59
C CYS A 199 31.35 -32.40 11.21
N GLN A 200 32.65 -32.49 11.47
CA GLN A 200 33.43 -31.36 11.97
C GLN A 200 33.99 -30.46 10.86
N GLU A 201 33.81 -30.84 9.60
CA GLU A 201 34.26 -30.12 8.41
C GLU A 201 33.08 -29.67 7.54
N ARG A 202 33.29 -28.63 6.72
CA ARG A 202 32.28 -28.06 5.80
C ARG A 202 31.84 -29.03 4.70
N GLU A 203 32.78 -29.76 4.10
CA GLU A 203 32.49 -30.81 3.12
C GLU A 203 32.35 -32.15 3.86
N CYS A 204 31.12 -32.64 3.98
CA CYS A 204 30.85 -33.90 4.65
C CYS A 204 30.02 -34.82 3.74
N PRO A 205 30.67 -35.73 3.00
CA PRO A 205 29.96 -36.72 2.20
C PRO A 205 29.08 -37.59 3.10
N ASN A 206 27.80 -37.73 2.77
CA ASN A 206 26.81 -38.45 3.57
C ASN A 206 26.56 -37.83 4.96
N VAL A 207 26.30 -36.51 5.02
CA VAL A 207 25.88 -35.81 6.26
C VAL A 207 24.77 -36.58 6.97
N ILE A 208 23.71 -36.92 6.24
CA ILE A 208 22.57 -37.68 6.74
C ILE A 208 22.88 -39.18 6.67
N LEU A 209 22.58 -39.90 7.75
CA LEU A 209 22.84 -41.33 7.83
C LEU A 209 22.02 -42.11 6.78
N PRO A 210 22.61 -43.09 6.07
CA PRO A 210 21.89 -43.88 5.05
C PRO A 210 20.61 -44.55 5.57
N GLU A 211 20.59 -44.92 6.85
CA GLU A 211 19.46 -45.54 7.53
C GLU A 211 18.25 -44.58 7.61
N ILE A 212 18.49 -43.29 7.86
CA ILE A 212 17.47 -42.23 7.87
C ILE A 212 16.84 -42.07 6.49
N LEU A 213 17.68 -42.02 5.46
CA LEU A 213 17.22 -41.92 4.07
C LEU A 213 16.42 -43.17 3.66
N SER A 214 16.91 -44.37 4.00
CA SER A 214 16.25 -45.63 3.66
C SER A 214 14.90 -45.81 4.37
N ARG A 215 14.79 -45.36 5.62
CA ARG A 215 13.56 -45.39 6.41
C ARG A 215 12.64 -44.22 6.11
N LYS A 216 13.09 -43.23 5.34
CA LYS A 216 12.40 -41.96 5.07
C LYS A 216 12.07 -41.17 6.34
N THR A 217 12.97 -41.19 7.32
CA THR A 217 12.77 -40.49 8.60
C THR A 217 13.04 -38.99 8.40
N LEU A 218 12.06 -38.17 8.78
CA LEU A 218 12.10 -36.72 8.64
C LEU A 218 12.86 -36.11 9.83
N THR A 219 13.84 -35.26 9.54
CA THR A 219 14.68 -34.55 10.52
C THR A 219 14.98 -33.15 10.01
N SER A 220 15.48 -32.28 10.89
CA SER A 220 16.04 -30.98 10.52
C SER A 220 17.39 -30.71 11.17
N GLY A 221 18.01 -29.61 10.75
CA GLY A 221 19.29 -29.15 11.28
C GLY A 221 19.13 -28.44 12.63
N TYR A 222 20.04 -28.73 13.57
CA TYR A 222 20.08 -28.09 14.88
C TYR A 222 20.96 -26.85 14.88
N VAL A 223 20.42 -25.75 15.40
CA VAL A 223 21.15 -24.52 15.71
C VAL A 223 21.89 -24.74 17.04
N SER A 224 23.14 -24.28 17.10
CA SER A 224 24.08 -24.60 18.20
C SER A 224 23.48 -24.48 19.62
N PRO A 225 23.73 -25.44 20.54
CA PRO A 225 24.56 -26.64 20.36
C PRO A 225 23.80 -27.80 19.71
N THR A 226 24.46 -28.49 18.77
CA THR A 226 23.93 -29.71 18.14
C THR A 226 24.10 -30.92 19.06
N PRO A 227 23.02 -31.65 19.39
CA PRO A 227 23.14 -32.89 20.16
C PRO A 227 23.95 -33.96 19.43
N GLN A 228 24.58 -34.86 20.18
CA GLN A 228 25.41 -35.92 19.59
C GLN A 228 24.59 -36.81 18.64
N GLY A 229 25.11 -37.01 17.43
CA GLY A 229 24.45 -37.81 16.38
C GLY A 229 23.32 -37.08 15.66
N LYS A 230 23.02 -35.83 16.00
CA LYS A 230 22.05 -35.00 15.29
C LYS A 230 22.70 -34.18 14.19
N CYS A 231 21.88 -33.81 13.21
CA CYS A 231 22.31 -32.97 12.11
C CYS A 231 22.56 -31.55 12.62
N ASN A 232 23.73 -31.00 12.34
CA ASN A 232 23.95 -29.56 12.49
C ASN A 232 23.09 -28.81 11.46
N HIS A 233 22.70 -27.56 11.74
CA HIS A 233 22.10 -26.68 10.74
C HIS A 233 23.04 -26.50 9.54
N GLY A 234 24.31 -26.28 9.80
CA GLY A 234 25.33 -26.00 8.81
C GLY A 234 25.71 -24.54 8.90
N ASP A 235 26.99 -24.28 9.13
CA ASP A 235 27.57 -22.95 9.15
C ASP A 235 28.83 -22.94 8.26
N ASP A 236 29.54 -21.81 8.18
CA ASP A 236 30.78 -21.69 7.37
C ASP A 236 31.86 -22.72 7.74
N THR A 237 31.74 -23.38 8.90
CA THR A 237 32.74 -24.30 9.46
C THR A 237 32.31 -25.76 9.51
N ARG A 238 31.00 -26.07 9.51
CA ARG A 238 30.48 -27.44 9.67
C ARG A 238 29.38 -27.80 8.69
N GLY A 239 29.44 -29.03 8.16
CA GLY A 239 28.38 -29.61 7.34
C GLY A 239 27.10 -29.87 8.14
N GLY A 240 25.94 -29.75 7.48
CA GLY A 240 24.63 -29.82 8.13
C GLY A 240 23.46 -29.87 7.13
N ILE A 241 22.24 -29.66 7.61
CA ILE A 241 21.03 -29.50 6.80
C ILE A 241 20.65 -28.01 6.73
N ASN A 242 21.15 -27.34 5.69
CA ASN A 242 20.84 -25.96 5.33
C ASN A 242 21.03 -25.83 3.82
N LYS A 243 20.07 -25.17 3.17
CA LYS A 243 20.00 -24.94 1.73
C LYS A 243 19.60 -23.49 1.43
N ASP A 244 20.01 -22.52 2.25
CA ASP A 244 19.69 -21.09 2.05
C ASP A 244 20.55 -20.46 0.96
N MET A 245 21.75 -20.99 0.73
CA MET A 245 22.70 -20.51 -0.27
C MET A 245 23.16 -21.63 -1.22
N SER A 246 23.49 -21.22 -2.44
CA SER A 246 24.11 -22.10 -3.44
C SER A 246 25.59 -22.37 -3.11
N GLY A 247 26.10 -23.55 -3.50
CA GLY A 247 27.55 -23.82 -3.53
C GLY A 247 28.13 -24.64 -2.37
N GLY A 248 27.80 -25.94 -2.30
CA GLY A 248 28.73 -26.87 -1.65
C GLY A 248 28.24 -28.30 -1.39
N LYS A 249 26.93 -28.57 -1.42
CA LYS A 249 26.41 -29.92 -1.16
C LYS A 249 25.82 -30.46 -2.45
N VAL A 250 26.51 -31.41 -3.08
CA VAL A 250 25.92 -32.18 -4.15
C VAL A 250 25.18 -33.35 -3.48
N GLY A 251 23.88 -33.49 -3.73
CA GLY A 251 23.08 -34.58 -3.21
C GLY A 251 23.63 -35.95 -3.64
N PRO A 252 23.16 -37.07 -3.04
CA PRO A 252 23.64 -38.42 -3.37
C PRO A 252 23.56 -38.77 -4.87
N ASP A 253 22.75 -38.04 -5.64
CA ASP A 253 22.48 -38.22 -7.06
C ASP A 253 23.20 -37.21 -7.98
N GLY A 254 24.02 -36.28 -7.45
CA GLY A 254 24.68 -35.28 -8.26
C GLY A 254 23.95 -33.93 -8.38
N THR A 255 22.81 -33.74 -7.72
CA THR A 255 21.99 -32.51 -7.83
C THR A 255 22.24 -31.51 -6.70
N ASP A 256 22.14 -30.20 -6.98
CA ASP A 256 22.19 -29.16 -5.96
C ASP A 256 20.85 -29.13 -5.18
N PRO A 257 20.83 -29.50 -3.89
CA PRO A 257 19.63 -29.54 -3.08
C PRO A 257 19.03 -28.15 -2.84
N HIS A 258 19.82 -27.07 -2.98
CA HIS A 258 19.31 -25.69 -2.89
C HIS A 258 18.28 -25.41 -3.99
N LEU A 259 18.59 -25.75 -5.23
CA LEU A 259 17.68 -25.50 -6.35
C LEU A 259 16.38 -26.34 -6.23
N ALA A 260 16.50 -27.58 -5.79
CA ALA A 260 15.34 -28.44 -5.55
C ALA A 260 14.48 -27.94 -4.38
N ALA A 261 15.09 -27.47 -3.29
CA ALA A 261 14.40 -26.84 -2.17
C ALA A 261 13.66 -25.57 -2.63
N TYR A 262 14.34 -24.70 -3.37
CA TYR A 262 13.76 -23.48 -3.93
C TYR A 262 12.50 -23.74 -4.77
N PHE A 263 12.56 -24.67 -5.73
CA PHE A 263 11.39 -24.97 -6.57
C PHE A 263 10.25 -25.60 -5.77
N THR A 264 10.57 -26.50 -4.82
CA THR A 264 9.56 -27.16 -3.99
C THR A 264 8.90 -26.16 -3.04
N ALA A 265 9.67 -25.26 -2.42
CA ALA A 265 9.18 -24.20 -1.54
C ALA A 265 8.35 -23.16 -2.31
N THR A 266 8.75 -22.81 -3.54
CA THR A 266 7.96 -21.96 -4.43
C THR A 266 6.61 -22.60 -4.75
N GLN A 267 6.59 -23.91 -5.04
CA GLN A 267 5.33 -24.63 -5.29
C GLN A 267 4.47 -24.73 -4.03
N ALA A 268 5.05 -25.00 -2.87
CA ALA A 268 4.32 -25.01 -1.59
C ALA A 268 3.70 -23.65 -1.27
N THR A 269 4.43 -22.56 -1.55
CA THR A 269 3.93 -21.18 -1.43
C THR A 269 2.74 -20.95 -2.37
N LYS A 270 2.81 -21.44 -3.61
CA LYS A 270 1.68 -21.39 -4.57
C LYS A 270 0.48 -22.19 -4.06
N ASP A 271 0.68 -23.36 -3.46
CA ASP A 271 -0.41 -24.18 -2.92
C ASP A 271 -1.12 -23.49 -1.74
N LEU A 272 -0.36 -22.86 -0.84
CA LEU A 272 -0.90 -22.00 0.23
C LEU A 272 -1.75 -20.85 -0.34
N LEU A 273 -1.22 -20.13 -1.34
CA LEU A 273 -1.95 -19.03 -1.98
C LEU A 273 -3.21 -19.52 -2.71
N GLN A 274 -3.17 -20.71 -3.31
CA GLN A 274 -4.33 -21.33 -3.94
C GLN A 274 -5.40 -21.75 -2.92
N ASP A 275 -5.02 -22.24 -1.74
CA ASP A 275 -5.95 -22.53 -0.64
C ASP A 275 -6.68 -21.25 -0.17
N ILE A 276 -5.94 -20.16 0.04
CA ILE A 276 -6.52 -18.85 0.38
C ILE A 276 -7.45 -18.35 -0.74
N ARG A 277 -7.00 -18.39 -1.99
CA ARG A 277 -7.78 -17.96 -3.16
C ARG A 277 -9.08 -18.75 -3.30
N THR A 278 -9.01 -20.07 -3.14
CA THR A 278 -10.18 -20.95 -3.27
C THR A 278 -11.19 -20.71 -2.15
N ALA A 279 -10.72 -20.42 -0.93
CA ALA A 279 -11.59 -20.14 0.21
C ALA A 279 -12.39 -18.83 0.09
N PHE A 280 -11.82 -17.78 -0.53
CA PHE A 280 -12.43 -16.44 -0.58
C PHE A 280 -12.85 -15.95 -1.97
N GLY A 281 -12.51 -16.70 -3.02
CA GLY A 281 -12.75 -16.35 -4.41
C GLY A 281 -11.71 -15.40 -4.99
N ASN A 282 -11.65 -15.35 -6.33
CA ASN A 282 -10.64 -14.57 -7.05
C ASN A 282 -10.74 -13.06 -6.77
N ALA A 283 -11.95 -12.50 -6.72
CA ALA A 283 -12.14 -11.06 -6.45
C ALA A 283 -11.52 -10.63 -5.10
N ASN A 284 -11.79 -11.36 -4.01
CA ASN A 284 -11.21 -11.06 -2.70
C ASN A 284 -9.71 -11.35 -2.64
N PHE A 285 -9.23 -12.37 -3.35
CA PHE A 285 -7.80 -12.63 -3.47
C PHE A 285 -7.07 -11.48 -4.18
N LEU A 286 -7.63 -10.95 -5.27
CA LEU A 286 -7.07 -9.79 -5.98
C LEU A 286 -7.14 -8.51 -5.13
N ARG A 287 -8.15 -8.36 -4.26
CA ARG A 287 -8.23 -7.27 -3.25
C ARG A 287 -7.16 -7.42 -2.17
N LEU A 288 -6.93 -8.63 -1.66
CA LEU A 288 -5.83 -8.93 -0.72
C LEU A 288 -4.49 -8.47 -1.29
N LEU A 289 -4.28 -8.67 -2.59
CA LEU A 289 -3.06 -8.27 -3.31
C LEU A 289 -3.06 -6.81 -3.80
N GLY A 290 -4.10 -6.00 -3.54
CA GLY A 290 -4.14 -4.61 -4.00
C GLY A 290 -4.17 -4.42 -5.52
N ILE A 291 -4.59 -5.45 -6.29
CA ILE A 291 -4.70 -5.39 -7.76
C ILE A 291 -5.98 -4.67 -8.19
N THR A 292 -7.02 -4.68 -7.36
CA THR A 292 -8.17 -3.78 -7.55
C THR A 292 -7.72 -2.33 -7.32
N ARG A 293 -8.02 -1.35 -8.21
CA ARG A 293 -7.51 0.05 -8.08
C ARG A 293 -8.20 0.89 -7.01
N SER A 294 -8.40 0.27 -5.88
CA SER A 294 -9.42 0.64 -4.94
C SER A 294 -8.80 1.48 -3.83
N SER A 295 -9.12 2.78 -3.82
CA SER A 295 -8.88 3.59 -2.63
C SER A 295 -9.91 3.21 -1.56
N VAL A 296 -9.51 3.21 -0.29
CA VAL A 296 -10.51 3.19 0.79
C VAL A 296 -10.99 4.61 1.00
N VAL A 297 -12.30 4.80 0.90
CA VAL A 297 -12.94 6.11 1.04
C VAL A 297 -13.70 6.14 2.35
N CYS A 298 -13.35 7.11 3.20
CA CYS A 298 -14.03 7.35 4.46
C CYS A 298 -14.83 8.66 4.38
N PHE A 299 -16.08 8.62 4.82
CA PHE A 299 -16.93 9.79 4.98
C PHE A 299 -17.11 10.07 6.48
N VAL A 300 -16.65 11.22 6.94
CA VAL A 300 -16.76 11.68 8.32
C VAL A 300 -17.73 12.85 8.34
N ILE A 301 -18.96 12.60 8.81
CA ILE A 301 -20.09 13.50 8.61
C ILE A 301 -20.57 14.05 9.96
N ASP A 302 -20.59 15.37 10.05
CA ASP A 302 -21.26 16.12 11.10
C ASP A 302 -22.79 15.93 10.99
N THR A 303 -23.41 15.47 12.07
CA THR A 303 -24.85 15.15 12.14
C THR A 303 -25.65 16.12 13.02
N THR A 304 -25.05 17.26 13.39
CA THR A 304 -25.63 18.29 14.25
C THR A 304 -26.82 19.00 13.61
N GLY A 305 -27.72 19.55 14.45
CA GLY A 305 -28.92 20.25 13.96
C GLY A 305 -28.67 21.34 12.89
N SER A 306 -27.51 21.99 12.89
CA SER A 306 -27.13 23.03 11.91
C SER A 306 -26.85 22.47 10.51
N MET A 307 -26.43 21.21 10.40
CA MET A 307 -26.20 20.48 9.14
C MET A 307 -27.48 20.10 8.40
N ARG A 308 -28.68 20.44 8.92
CA ARG A 308 -29.97 20.03 8.34
C ARG A 308 -30.14 20.42 6.87
N ASP A 309 -29.66 21.60 6.49
CA ASP A 309 -29.76 22.08 5.10
C ASP A 309 -28.61 21.55 4.22
N ASP A 310 -27.49 21.17 4.84
CA ASP A 310 -26.28 20.67 4.18
C ASP A 310 -26.36 19.16 3.91
N ILE A 311 -27.01 18.38 4.78
CA ILE A 311 -27.02 16.92 4.72
C ILE A 311 -27.60 16.39 3.41
N ALA A 312 -28.57 17.10 2.82
CA ALA A 312 -29.13 16.73 1.52
C ALA A 312 -28.07 16.83 0.41
N GLN A 313 -27.19 17.83 0.47
CA GLN A 313 -26.08 17.97 -0.46
C GLN A 313 -24.96 16.98 -0.17
N VAL A 314 -24.66 16.71 1.11
CA VAL A 314 -23.67 15.67 1.49
C VAL A 314 -24.11 14.30 0.99
N ARG A 315 -25.39 13.95 1.12
CA ARG A 315 -25.96 12.70 0.56
C ARG A 315 -25.81 12.63 -0.94
N LYS A 316 -26.17 13.71 -1.65
CA LYS A 316 -26.04 13.78 -3.11
C LYS A 316 -24.59 13.62 -3.54
N LEU A 317 -23.69 14.35 -2.91
CA LEU A 317 -22.25 14.30 -3.18
C LEU A 317 -21.67 12.91 -2.95
N THR A 318 -22.01 12.28 -1.82
CA THR A 318 -21.57 10.92 -1.52
C THR A 318 -22.11 9.94 -2.55
N ALA A 319 -23.37 10.10 -2.97
CA ALA A 319 -23.97 9.28 -4.01
C ALA A 319 -23.32 9.47 -5.38
N ASP A 320 -22.98 10.71 -5.76
CA ASP A 320 -22.29 11.01 -7.01
C ASP A 320 -20.90 10.32 -7.02
N ILE A 321 -20.14 10.43 -5.92
CA ILE A 321 -18.84 9.75 -5.76
C ILE A 321 -18.98 8.22 -5.89
N ILE A 322 -19.97 7.62 -5.24
CA ILE A 322 -20.17 6.17 -5.31
C ILE A 322 -20.59 5.77 -6.73
N ASN A 323 -21.66 6.34 -7.26
CA ASN A 323 -22.26 5.94 -8.53
C ASN A 323 -21.33 6.19 -9.74
N ASN A 324 -20.49 7.22 -9.69
CA ASN A 324 -19.55 7.51 -10.78
C ASN A 324 -18.35 6.55 -10.80
N ASN A 325 -18.08 5.85 -9.69
CA ASN A 325 -16.95 4.94 -9.58
C ASN A 325 -17.34 3.46 -9.61
N VAL A 326 -18.58 3.09 -9.25
CA VAL A 326 -19.05 1.68 -9.28
C VAL A 326 -18.88 1.08 -10.68
N GLY A 327 -18.29 -0.12 -10.73
CA GLY A 327 -18.00 -0.85 -11.97
C GLY A 327 -16.86 -0.24 -12.80
N THR A 328 -16.25 0.85 -12.32
CA THR A 328 -15.04 1.41 -12.92
C THR A 328 -13.82 0.93 -12.15
N PRO A 329 -12.62 1.05 -12.73
CA PRO A 329 -11.42 0.72 -11.98
C PRO A 329 -11.18 1.60 -10.75
N ASP A 330 -11.82 2.77 -10.65
CA ASP A 330 -11.72 3.71 -9.53
C ASP A 330 -12.71 3.40 -8.39
N GLU A 331 -13.46 2.29 -8.48
CA GLU A 331 -14.37 1.83 -7.41
C GLU A 331 -13.61 1.61 -6.09
N PRO A 332 -14.01 2.29 -5.00
CA PRO A 332 -13.45 2.05 -3.69
C PRO A 332 -13.63 0.60 -3.21
N SER A 333 -12.62 0.04 -2.54
CA SER A 333 -12.65 -1.35 -2.06
C SER A 333 -13.36 -1.48 -0.73
N LEU A 334 -13.45 -0.36 -0.03
CA LEU A 334 -14.07 -0.24 1.26
C LEU A 334 -14.58 1.18 1.40
N TYR A 335 -15.83 1.28 1.82
CA TYR A 335 -16.44 2.50 2.29
C TYR A 335 -16.50 2.47 3.81
N ILE A 336 -16.10 3.56 4.46
CA ILE A 336 -16.21 3.72 5.91
C ILE A 336 -17.06 4.97 6.18
N LEU A 337 -18.06 4.85 7.05
CA LEU A 337 -18.86 5.95 7.55
C LEU A 337 -18.58 6.20 9.03
N VAL A 338 -18.30 7.46 9.37
CA VAL A 338 -18.23 7.92 10.77
C VAL A 338 -19.16 9.11 10.92
N GLU A 339 -20.15 8.99 11.79
CA GLU A 339 -21.05 10.08 12.17
C GLU A 339 -20.58 10.69 13.48
N PHE A 340 -20.48 12.03 13.54
CA PHE A 340 -20.14 12.74 14.77
C PHE A 340 -21.10 13.90 15.06
N ASN A 341 -21.14 14.27 16.33
CA ASN A 341 -21.99 15.31 16.90
C ASN A 341 -21.45 15.72 18.28
N ASP A 342 -22.08 16.69 18.95
CA ASP A 342 -21.89 17.02 20.35
C ASP A 342 -23.12 16.58 21.17
N PRO A 343 -22.95 15.65 22.15
CA PRO A 343 -21.70 15.09 22.69
C PRO A 343 -21.24 13.75 22.07
N ASP A 344 -21.95 13.21 21.08
CA ASP A 344 -21.79 11.81 20.67
C ASP A 344 -21.00 11.64 19.35
N VAL A 345 -20.01 10.74 19.37
CA VAL A 345 -19.31 10.24 18.16
C VAL A 345 -19.59 8.74 17.99
N LYS A 346 -20.16 8.34 16.86
CA LYS A 346 -20.51 6.94 16.60
C LYS A 346 -19.27 6.15 16.17
N ALA A 347 -19.28 4.84 16.48
CA ALA A 347 -18.25 3.93 15.99
C ALA A 347 -18.25 3.86 14.45
N PRO A 348 -17.08 3.68 13.80
CA PRO A 348 -17.01 3.49 12.36
C PRO A 348 -17.81 2.29 11.88
N VAL A 349 -18.49 2.44 10.75
CA VAL A 349 -19.17 1.34 10.05
C VAL A 349 -18.55 1.20 8.68
N SER A 350 -18.11 -0.02 8.33
CA SER A 350 -17.49 -0.32 7.05
C SER A 350 -18.39 -1.21 6.16
N THR A 351 -18.25 -1.06 4.85
CA THR A 351 -18.92 -1.90 3.86
C THR A 351 -18.15 -1.91 2.55
N THR A 352 -18.15 -3.06 1.87
CA THR A 352 -17.65 -3.20 0.50
C THR A 352 -18.77 -3.03 -0.54
N ASP A 353 -20.02 -3.11 -0.08
CA ASP A 353 -21.22 -2.94 -0.91
C ASP A 353 -21.58 -1.45 -1.07
N PRO A 354 -21.55 -0.89 -2.30
CA PRO A 354 -21.90 0.50 -2.58
C PRO A 354 -23.37 0.81 -2.28
N GLU A 355 -24.31 -0.11 -2.51
CA GLU A 355 -25.73 0.10 -2.21
C GLU A 355 -25.96 0.19 -0.70
N LYS A 356 -25.30 -0.67 0.07
CA LYS A 356 -25.34 -0.60 1.54
C LYS A 356 -24.76 0.72 2.04
N MET A 357 -23.68 1.22 1.43
CA MET A 357 -23.13 2.53 1.79
C MET A 357 -24.12 3.66 1.52
N LEU A 358 -24.76 3.66 0.34
CA LEU A 358 -25.81 4.63 0.00
C LEU A 358 -26.98 4.58 0.98
N GLN A 359 -27.41 3.39 1.39
CA GLN A 359 -28.47 3.23 2.39
C GLN A 359 -28.07 3.84 3.74
N MET A 360 -26.85 3.57 4.21
CA MET A 360 -26.34 4.13 5.47
C MET A 360 -26.33 5.66 5.42
N VAL A 361 -25.78 6.25 4.36
CA VAL A 361 -25.71 7.71 4.19
C VAL A 361 -27.10 8.36 4.08
N ASN A 362 -28.04 7.72 3.39
CA ASN A 362 -29.42 8.18 3.30
C ASN A 362 -30.18 8.05 4.63
N SER A 363 -29.76 7.15 5.51
CA SER A 363 -30.36 6.93 6.84
C SER A 363 -29.89 7.91 7.92
N ILE A 364 -28.88 8.74 7.65
CA ILE A 364 -28.32 9.70 8.61
C ILE A 364 -29.43 10.60 9.14
N ILE A 365 -29.63 10.63 10.45
CA ILE A 365 -30.60 11.50 11.12
C ILE A 365 -29.84 12.69 11.71
N VAL A 366 -30.19 13.89 11.25
CA VAL A 366 -29.63 15.13 11.77
C VAL A 366 -30.36 15.53 13.05
N GLY A 367 -29.64 15.74 14.13
CA GLY A 367 -30.18 16.06 15.44
C GLY A 367 -29.09 16.51 16.42
N GLY A 368 -29.44 16.73 17.68
CA GLY A 368 -28.44 17.12 18.69
C GLY A 368 -27.84 18.51 18.48
N GLY A 369 -26.67 18.72 19.08
CA GLY A 369 -25.99 20.01 19.19
C GLY A 369 -26.27 20.70 20.53
N GLY A 370 -25.24 21.35 21.06
CA GLY A 370 -25.27 22.11 22.31
C GLY A 370 -24.65 23.49 22.11
N ASP A 371 -23.32 23.56 22.24
CA ASP A 371 -22.53 24.70 21.80
C ASP A 371 -22.10 24.58 20.34
N ILE A 372 -21.42 25.62 19.82
CA ILE A 372 -21.09 25.73 18.40
C ILE A 372 -19.95 24.78 17.96
N PRO A 373 -18.89 24.53 18.75
CA PRO A 373 -17.83 23.60 18.35
C PRO A 373 -18.24 22.12 18.50
N GLU A 374 -17.73 21.27 17.61
CA GLU A 374 -18.11 19.86 17.49
C GLU A 374 -16.91 18.89 17.61
N TYR A 375 -17.15 17.61 17.94
CA TYR A 375 -16.12 16.58 18.13
C TYR A 375 -15.52 16.00 16.81
N SER A 376 -15.21 16.89 15.88
CA SER A 376 -14.73 16.54 14.54
C SER A 376 -13.38 15.79 14.56
N LEU A 377 -12.44 16.12 15.46
CA LEU A 377 -11.13 15.45 15.47
C LEU A 377 -11.22 14.03 16.03
N THR A 378 -12.15 13.79 16.95
CA THR A 378 -12.48 12.44 17.44
C THR A 378 -13.08 11.60 16.32
N GLY A 379 -14.02 12.16 15.53
CA GLY A 379 -14.55 11.50 14.35
C GLY A 379 -13.47 11.15 13.31
N ILE A 380 -12.54 12.08 13.04
CA ILE A 380 -11.41 11.84 12.14
C ILE A 380 -10.47 10.77 12.71
N LYS A 381 -10.17 10.79 14.02
CA LYS A 381 -9.35 9.76 14.68
C LYS A 381 -9.98 8.38 14.54
N PHE A 382 -11.30 8.27 14.69
CA PHE A 382 -12.03 7.01 14.52
C PHE A 382 -11.91 6.50 13.07
N ALA A 383 -12.09 7.38 12.08
CA ALA A 383 -11.88 7.04 10.68
C ALA A 383 -10.43 6.60 10.41
N LEU A 384 -9.43 7.36 10.86
CA LEU A 384 -8.02 6.99 10.73
C LEU A 384 -7.67 5.69 11.42
N THR A 385 -8.34 5.32 12.50
CA THR A 385 -8.09 4.04 13.19
C THR A 385 -8.64 2.88 12.37
N ALA A 386 -9.85 3.01 11.83
CA ALA A 386 -10.51 1.97 11.04
C ALA A 386 -9.99 1.87 9.59
N ALA A 387 -9.50 2.97 9.02
CA ALA A 387 -9.04 3.00 7.63
C ALA A 387 -7.64 2.39 7.50
N PRO A 388 -7.38 1.59 6.45
CA PRO A 388 -6.03 1.12 6.14
C PRO A 388 -5.13 2.28 5.68
N PRO A 389 -3.81 2.08 5.61
CA PRO A 389 -2.89 3.08 5.04
C PRO A 389 -3.25 3.50 3.60
N SER A 390 -2.87 4.72 3.23
CA SER A 390 -3.12 5.35 1.92
C SER A 390 -4.61 5.56 1.59
N SER A 391 -5.46 5.69 2.61
CA SER A 391 -6.89 5.99 2.46
C SER A 391 -7.18 7.45 2.15
N LYS A 392 -8.42 7.74 1.73
CA LYS A 392 -8.94 9.10 1.51
C LYS A 392 -10.08 9.37 2.48
N ILE A 393 -9.96 10.42 3.29
CA ILE A 393 -10.97 10.82 4.28
C ILE A 393 -11.60 12.14 3.84
N PHE A 394 -12.92 12.17 3.70
CA PHE A 394 -13.71 13.37 3.43
C PHE A 394 -14.50 13.76 4.67
N VAL A 395 -14.21 14.95 5.20
CA VAL A 395 -14.83 15.49 6.41
C VAL A 395 -15.83 16.58 6.02
N PHE A 396 -17.08 16.47 6.51
CA PHE A 396 -18.15 17.44 6.27
C PHE A 396 -18.59 18.05 7.58
N THR A 397 -18.46 19.38 7.73
CA THR A 397 -18.90 20.09 8.95
C THR A 397 -19.20 21.57 8.70
N ASP A 398 -20.08 22.13 9.52
CA ASP A 398 -20.37 23.56 9.57
C ASP A 398 -19.93 24.22 10.90
N ALA A 399 -19.01 23.58 11.62
CA ALA A 399 -18.54 24.00 12.93
C ALA A 399 -16.99 23.91 13.07
N PRO A 400 -16.41 24.67 14.02
CA PRO A 400 -15.02 24.46 14.43
C PRO A 400 -14.87 23.23 15.34
N ALA A 401 -13.65 22.71 15.47
CA ALA A 401 -13.36 21.57 16.34
C ALA A 401 -13.41 21.95 17.83
N LYS A 402 -14.20 21.23 18.62
CA LYS A 402 -14.24 21.32 20.10
C LYS A 402 -13.00 20.69 20.73
N ASP A 403 -12.54 19.61 20.12
CA ASP A 403 -11.48 18.71 20.56
C ASP A 403 -10.13 19.02 19.90
N PHE A 404 -9.82 20.31 19.74
CA PHE A 404 -8.63 20.80 19.03
C PHE A 404 -7.30 20.30 19.61
N GLU A 405 -7.27 19.89 20.88
CA GLU A 405 -6.12 19.25 21.52
C GLU A 405 -5.69 17.95 20.84
N LEU A 406 -6.59 17.28 20.11
CA LEU A 406 -6.27 16.06 19.35
C LEU A 406 -5.50 16.34 18.07
N ASN A 407 -5.29 17.60 17.67
CA ASN A 407 -4.66 17.97 16.41
C ASN A 407 -3.34 17.23 16.17
N GLY A 408 -2.42 17.25 17.14
CA GLY A 408 -1.13 16.57 17.01
C GLY A 408 -1.24 15.05 16.86
N THR A 409 -2.23 14.43 17.51
CA THR A 409 -2.50 12.98 17.39
C THR A 409 -3.04 12.66 16.00
N VAL A 410 -4.03 13.42 15.53
CA VAL A 410 -4.64 13.25 14.21
C VAL A 410 -3.61 13.48 13.10
N THR A 411 -2.79 14.54 13.18
CA THR A 411 -1.71 14.80 12.22
C THR A 411 -0.73 13.62 12.17
N SER A 412 -0.27 13.14 13.32
CA SER A 412 0.72 12.06 13.38
C SER A 412 0.16 10.76 12.80
N LEU A 413 -1.09 10.43 13.13
CA LEU A 413 -1.75 9.23 12.63
C LEU A 413 -1.99 9.31 11.11
N ALA A 414 -2.48 10.44 10.61
CA ALA A 414 -2.66 10.68 9.18
C ALA A 414 -1.35 10.54 8.39
N GLN A 415 -0.25 11.09 8.92
CA GLN A 415 1.08 10.99 8.29
C GLN A 415 1.61 9.56 8.33
N SER A 416 1.50 8.86 9.46
CA SER A 416 1.94 7.47 9.58
C SER A 416 1.19 6.52 8.65
N LYS A 417 -0.11 6.78 8.43
CA LYS A 417 -0.95 6.02 7.50
C LYS A 417 -0.96 6.60 6.09
N GLN A 418 -0.17 7.63 5.79
CA GLN A 418 -0.17 8.32 4.49
C GLN A 418 -1.58 8.65 3.97
N THR A 419 -2.51 8.95 4.88
CA THR A 419 -3.93 9.11 4.59
C THR A 419 -4.25 10.58 4.36
N GLN A 420 -4.87 10.89 3.23
CA GLN A 420 -5.25 12.26 2.87
C GLN A 420 -6.56 12.65 3.55
N ILE A 421 -6.60 13.82 4.17
CA ILE A 421 -7.80 14.34 4.82
C ILE A 421 -8.25 15.60 4.09
N SER A 422 -9.40 15.54 3.43
CA SER A 422 -10.02 16.67 2.75
C SER A 422 -11.27 17.14 3.48
N PHE A 423 -11.41 18.44 3.65
CA PHE A 423 -12.47 19.08 4.42
C PHE A 423 -13.41 19.86 3.50
N LEU A 424 -14.71 19.70 3.73
CA LEU A 424 -15.76 20.51 3.13
C LEU A 424 -16.49 21.26 4.24
N LEU A 425 -16.18 22.55 4.32
CA LEU A 425 -16.58 23.44 5.41
C LEU A 425 -17.63 24.41 4.90
N THR A 426 -18.83 24.41 5.49
CA THR A 426 -19.93 25.28 5.04
C THR A 426 -20.13 26.52 5.94
N ASN A 427 -19.29 26.66 6.97
CA ASN A 427 -19.33 27.70 7.98
C ASN A 427 -18.61 29.01 7.60
N ALA A 428 -18.22 29.14 6.33
CA ALA A 428 -17.40 30.25 5.81
C ALA A 428 -17.94 31.66 6.13
N LEU A 429 -19.23 31.77 6.48
CA LEU A 429 -19.92 33.06 6.75
C LEU A 429 -20.44 33.22 8.19
N ASN A 430 -20.31 32.23 9.08
CA ASN A 430 -20.98 32.25 10.39
C ASN A 430 -20.28 33.13 11.46
N GLY A 431 -19.02 33.52 11.27
CA GLY A 431 -18.29 34.39 12.19
C GLY A 431 -18.68 35.89 12.16
N VAL A 432 -19.50 36.34 11.20
CA VAL A 432 -19.70 37.77 10.90
C VAL A 432 -21.13 38.27 11.14
N ARG A 433 -21.92 37.64 12.02
CA ARG A 433 -23.24 38.19 12.41
C ARG A 433 -23.18 39.43 13.32
N ARG A 434 -21.99 39.99 13.62
CA ARG A 434 -21.88 41.22 14.43
C ARG A 434 -21.21 42.44 13.81
N ARG A 435 -20.70 42.43 12.58
CA ARG A 435 -20.30 43.68 11.90
C ARG A 435 -20.56 43.64 10.40
N ARG A 436 -21.49 44.50 9.96
CA ARG A 436 -21.65 44.93 8.57
C ARG A 436 -20.28 45.28 7.98
N ARG A 437 -19.80 44.48 7.02
CA ARG A 437 -19.24 44.91 5.72
C ARG A 437 -18.57 43.73 5.00
N ARG A 438 -19.00 43.55 3.75
CA ARG A 438 -18.30 43.01 2.58
C ARG A 438 -16.82 42.62 2.80
N SER A 439 -16.58 41.32 2.94
CA SER A 439 -15.41 40.60 2.42
C SER A 439 -15.60 39.13 2.75
N ALA A 440 -15.61 38.24 1.73
CA ALA A 440 -15.42 36.81 1.95
C ALA A 440 -14.01 36.66 2.52
N VAL A 441 -13.92 36.46 3.83
CA VAL A 441 -12.68 36.18 4.57
C VAL A 441 -12.80 34.72 5.00
N THR A 442 -11.74 33.94 4.82
CA THR A 442 -11.64 32.57 5.32
C THR A 442 -11.93 32.62 6.80
N ASN A 443 -12.78 31.72 7.29
CA ASN A 443 -13.15 31.77 8.69
C ASN A 443 -11.88 31.45 9.52
N PRO A 444 -11.36 32.37 10.37
CA PRO A 444 -10.12 32.11 11.11
C PRO A 444 -10.19 30.87 12.00
N SER A 445 -11.40 30.46 12.40
CA SER A 445 -11.65 29.23 13.14
C SER A 445 -11.42 27.93 12.34
N ASN A 446 -11.29 28.02 11.01
CA ASN A 446 -10.99 26.89 10.13
C ASN A 446 -9.49 26.68 9.89
N SER A 447 -8.62 27.54 10.45
CA SER A 447 -7.16 27.43 10.27
C SER A 447 -6.60 26.08 10.70
N LEU A 448 -7.21 25.44 11.71
CA LEU A 448 -6.86 24.09 12.15
C LEU A 448 -7.12 23.06 11.04
N TYR A 449 -8.28 23.09 10.39
CA TYR A 449 -8.61 22.16 9.30
C TYR A 449 -7.74 22.40 8.07
N GLN A 450 -7.42 23.66 7.76
CA GLN A 450 -6.50 24.01 6.68
C GLN A 450 -5.11 23.40 6.91
N GLN A 451 -4.56 23.53 8.12
CA GLN A 451 -3.27 22.92 8.49
C GLN A 451 -3.31 21.39 8.45
N LEU A 452 -4.39 20.77 8.91
CA LEU A 452 -4.54 19.31 8.87
C LEU A 452 -4.61 18.79 7.43
N ALA A 453 -5.42 19.43 6.58
CA ALA A 453 -5.50 19.09 5.17
C ALA A 453 -4.13 19.16 4.51
N GLN A 454 -3.42 20.28 4.71
CA GLN A 454 -2.08 20.49 4.20
C GLN A 454 -1.09 19.42 4.68
N SER A 455 -1.07 19.14 5.99
CA SER A 455 -0.13 18.18 6.59
C SER A 455 -0.34 16.72 6.16
N SER A 456 -1.54 16.42 5.64
CA SER A 456 -1.94 15.10 5.13
C SER A 456 -1.95 15.02 3.60
N GLY A 457 -1.68 16.12 2.88
CA GLY A 457 -1.76 16.19 1.42
C GLY A 457 -3.17 16.31 0.86
N GLY A 458 -4.17 16.53 1.72
CA GLY A 458 -5.56 16.81 1.33
C GLY A 458 -5.85 18.31 1.14
N THR A 459 -7.13 18.65 0.98
CA THR A 459 -7.57 20.04 0.70
C THR A 459 -8.63 20.52 1.69
N ALA A 460 -8.64 21.82 1.99
CA ALA A 460 -9.69 22.44 2.82
C ALA A 460 -10.53 23.40 1.98
N ILE A 461 -11.74 22.96 1.65
CA ILE A 461 -12.67 23.67 0.76
C ILE A 461 -13.74 24.36 1.62
N GLU A 462 -13.76 25.69 1.58
CA GLU A 462 -14.76 26.52 2.23
C GLU A 462 -15.82 26.95 1.21
N VAL A 463 -17.05 26.47 1.40
CA VAL A 463 -18.17 26.73 0.50
C VAL A 463 -19.36 27.31 1.25
N THR A 464 -20.35 27.81 0.53
CA THR A 464 -21.66 28.11 1.12
C THR A 464 -22.56 26.88 1.04
N LYS A 465 -23.59 26.81 1.89
CA LYS A 465 -24.57 25.70 1.89
C LYS A 465 -25.16 25.42 0.50
N GLY A 466 -25.36 26.46 -0.32
CA GLY A 466 -25.92 26.36 -1.67
C GLY A 466 -24.93 25.94 -2.77
N THR A 467 -23.62 25.88 -2.48
CA THR A 467 -22.58 25.62 -3.49
C THR A 467 -21.78 24.33 -3.22
N ILE A 468 -22.17 23.53 -2.22
CA ILE A 468 -21.51 22.25 -1.89
C ILE A 468 -21.42 21.33 -3.11
N SER A 469 -22.51 21.22 -3.88
CA SER A 469 -22.56 20.36 -5.07
C SER A 469 -21.62 20.79 -6.20
N GLN A 470 -21.06 22.01 -6.15
CA GLN A 470 -20.07 22.45 -7.13
C GLN A 470 -18.67 21.97 -6.74
N ALA A 471 -18.44 21.66 -5.46
CA ALA A 471 -17.20 21.06 -4.97
C ALA A 471 -17.10 19.56 -5.29
N THR A 472 -18.18 18.92 -5.77
CA THR A 472 -18.23 17.49 -6.10
C THR A 472 -17.13 17.05 -7.05
N LYS A 473 -16.90 17.81 -8.13
CA LYS A 473 -15.89 17.46 -9.14
C LYS A 473 -14.48 17.36 -8.53
N ILE A 474 -14.17 18.19 -7.55
CA ILE A 474 -12.86 18.22 -6.90
C ILE A 474 -12.65 16.96 -6.05
N ILE A 475 -13.71 16.52 -5.36
CA ILE A 475 -13.66 15.28 -4.61
C ILE A 475 -13.56 14.09 -5.55
N GLU A 476 -14.35 14.06 -6.63
CA GLU A 476 -14.27 13.01 -7.65
C GLU A 476 -12.85 12.87 -8.21
N ASP A 477 -12.24 13.98 -8.62
CA ASP A 477 -10.86 13.97 -9.11
C ASP A 477 -9.87 13.43 -8.07
N SER A 478 -10.11 13.71 -6.79
CA SER A 478 -9.27 13.22 -5.70
C SER A 478 -9.46 11.73 -5.43
N VAL A 479 -10.59 11.11 -5.81
CA VAL A 479 -10.87 9.67 -5.62
C VAL A 479 -10.22 8.82 -6.73
N THR A 480 -9.93 9.40 -7.89
CA THR A 480 -9.27 8.72 -9.03
C THR A 480 -7.99 7.96 -8.63
N SER A 481 -7.79 6.78 -9.23
CA SER A 481 -6.58 5.96 -9.07
C SER A 481 -5.37 6.55 -9.83
N SER A 482 -4.16 6.27 -9.32
CA SER A 482 -2.88 6.68 -9.93
C SER A 482 -2.68 8.20 -10.07
N GLN A 483 -3.27 8.97 -9.15
CA GLN A 483 -3.01 10.39 -9.02
C GLN A 483 -1.63 10.62 -8.38
N VAL A 484 -0.80 11.43 -9.01
CA VAL A 484 0.51 11.87 -8.51
C VAL A 484 0.50 13.37 -8.26
N THR A 485 1.24 13.81 -7.23
CA THR A 485 1.44 15.23 -6.94
C THR A 485 2.71 15.72 -7.62
N LEU A 486 2.59 16.69 -8.54
CA LEU A 486 3.71 17.29 -9.27
C LEU A 486 4.30 18.50 -8.54
N LEU A 487 3.47 19.21 -7.78
CA LEU A 487 3.87 20.40 -7.03
C LEU A 487 2.88 20.63 -5.88
N GLN A 488 3.41 20.89 -4.69
CA GLN A 488 2.63 21.33 -3.51
C GLN A 488 3.33 22.55 -2.94
N ILE A 489 2.62 23.67 -2.83
CA ILE A 489 3.16 24.95 -2.35
C ILE A 489 2.18 25.62 -1.41
N ASP A 490 2.73 26.24 -0.37
CA ASP A 490 2.03 27.18 0.49
C ASP A 490 2.79 28.50 0.49
N SER A 491 2.09 29.59 0.24
CA SER A 491 2.70 30.91 0.19
C SER A 491 1.76 31.98 0.72
N ASN A 492 2.36 33.03 1.28
CA ASN A 492 1.69 34.25 1.68
C ASN A 492 2.13 35.47 0.85
N GLN A 493 2.91 35.25 -0.21
CA GLN A 493 3.41 36.30 -1.11
C GLN A 493 3.08 35.96 -2.56
N PRO A 494 2.82 36.96 -3.42
CA PRO A 494 2.77 36.76 -4.86
C PRO A 494 4.07 36.16 -5.36
N ASP A 495 3.99 35.08 -6.11
CA ASP A 495 5.18 34.37 -6.60
C ASP A 495 4.89 33.62 -7.92
N MET A 496 5.96 33.20 -8.58
CA MET A 496 5.94 32.42 -9.80
C MET A 496 6.49 31.02 -9.52
N PHE A 497 5.63 30.02 -9.72
CA PHE A 497 6.00 28.62 -9.57
C PHE A 497 6.12 27.95 -10.94
N ASN A 498 6.91 26.89 -10.97
CA ASN A 498 7.03 26.06 -12.15
C ASN A 498 6.88 24.59 -11.77
N PHE A 499 6.32 23.81 -12.69
CA PHE A 499 6.20 22.37 -12.59
C PHE A 499 6.52 21.75 -13.95
N ILE A 500 6.99 20.51 -13.93
CA ILE A 500 7.37 19.78 -15.14
C ILE A 500 6.34 18.67 -15.35
N VAL A 501 5.80 18.62 -16.56
CA VAL A 501 4.92 17.54 -17.01
C VAL A 501 5.72 16.67 -17.97
N ASP A 502 5.86 15.39 -17.65
CA ASP A 502 6.51 14.43 -18.55
C ASP A 502 5.46 13.75 -19.47
N PRO A 503 5.89 13.03 -20.54
CA PRO A 503 4.96 12.43 -21.51
C PRO A 503 3.98 11.39 -20.95
N ARG A 504 4.25 10.82 -19.78
CA ARG A 504 3.38 9.81 -19.12
C ARG A 504 2.31 10.44 -18.24
N VAL A 505 2.46 11.72 -17.89
CA VAL A 505 1.51 12.44 -17.06
C VAL A 505 0.34 12.93 -17.92
N GLN A 506 -0.86 12.52 -17.54
CA GLN A 506 -2.12 12.87 -18.17
C GLN A 506 -3.03 13.61 -17.17
N ARG A 507 -4.11 14.22 -17.66
CA ARG A 507 -5.17 14.85 -16.82
C ARG A 507 -4.60 15.74 -15.70
N VAL A 508 -3.78 16.72 -16.07
CA VAL A 508 -3.17 17.63 -15.10
C VAL A 508 -4.22 18.61 -14.56
N ILE A 509 -4.36 18.66 -13.24
CA ILE A 509 -5.31 19.53 -12.54
C ILE A 509 -4.58 20.32 -11.46
N LEU A 510 -4.80 21.63 -11.43
CA LEU A 510 -4.30 22.51 -10.39
C LEU A 510 -5.46 22.89 -9.45
N TYR A 511 -5.24 22.74 -8.15
CA TYR A 511 -6.11 23.21 -7.09
C TYR A 511 -5.43 24.38 -6.40
N ILE A 512 -6.07 25.55 -6.42
CA ILE A 512 -5.58 26.75 -5.76
C ILE A 512 -6.59 27.14 -4.69
N THR A 513 -6.22 27.01 -3.42
CA THR A 513 -7.09 27.40 -2.30
C THR A 513 -6.63 28.71 -1.70
N GLY A 514 -7.54 29.68 -1.60
CA GLY A 514 -7.32 30.96 -0.94
C GLY A 514 -8.26 32.03 -1.49
N LEU A 515 -8.13 33.26 -1.00
CA LEU A 515 -9.06 34.34 -1.33
C LEU A 515 -8.41 35.42 -2.18
N SER A 516 -9.24 36.06 -3.03
CA SER A 516 -8.81 37.14 -3.91
C SER A 516 -7.60 36.74 -4.78
N ILE A 517 -7.61 35.50 -5.25
CA ILE A 517 -6.57 34.93 -6.09
C ILE A 517 -6.80 35.35 -7.54
N SER A 518 -5.72 35.80 -8.18
CA SER A 518 -5.62 35.85 -9.64
C SER A 518 -4.35 35.14 -10.06
N PHE A 519 -4.38 34.48 -11.21
CA PHE A 519 -3.20 33.79 -11.74
C PHE A 519 -3.09 33.94 -13.25
N THR A 520 -1.86 33.76 -13.74
CA THR A 520 -1.53 33.63 -15.15
C THR A 520 -0.82 32.29 -15.33
N LEU A 521 -1.38 31.42 -16.17
CA LEU A 521 -0.81 30.12 -16.53
C LEU A 521 -0.08 30.25 -17.87
N GLN A 522 1.12 29.69 -17.98
CA GLN A 522 1.90 29.67 -19.22
C GLN A 522 2.39 28.25 -19.52
N ASN A 523 2.20 27.83 -20.78
CA ASN A 523 2.62 26.52 -21.27
C ASN A 523 4.09 26.52 -21.77
N PRO A 524 4.66 25.35 -22.06
CA PRO A 524 6.05 25.24 -22.55
C PRO A 524 6.32 25.96 -23.88
N SER A 525 5.27 26.22 -24.69
CA SER A 525 5.36 26.96 -25.94
C SER A 525 5.22 28.48 -25.77
N GLY A 526 5.07 28.97 -24.53
CA GLY A 526 4.95 30.38 -24.21
C GLY A 526 3.53 30.96 -24.28
N VAL A 527 2.52 30.18 -24.69
CA VAL A 527 1.11 30.58 -24.68
C VAL A 527 0.67 30.79 -23.24
N SER A 528 -0.08 31.86 -22.98
CA SER A 528 -0.55 32.22 -21.64
C SER A 528 -2.07 32.30 -21.56
N GLN A 529 -2.63 32.00 -20.39
CA GLN A 529 -4.05 32.11 -20.06
C GLN A 529 -4.22 32.77 -18.69
N GLU A 530 -5.05 33.81 -18.63
CA GLU A 530 -5.40 34.48 -17.38
C GLU A 530 -6.53 33.76 -16.64
N SER A 531 -6.54 33.88 -15.32
CA SER A 531 -7.57 33.34 -14.42
C SER A 531 -9.01 33.76 -14.72
N THR A 532 -9.21 34.84 -15.48
CA THR A 532 -10.54 35.32 -15.88
C THR A 532 -11.14 34.59 -17.08
N VAL A 533 -10.35 33.75 -17.77
CA VAL A 533 -10.79 32.98 -18.93
C VAL A 533 -11.23 31.59 -18.47
N GLU A 534 -12.55 31.40 -18.31
CA GLU A 534 -13.15 30.13 -17.83
C GLU A 534 -12.87 28.94 -18.75
N SER A 535 -12.85 29.15 -20.07
CA SER A 535 -12.48 28.12 -21.04
C SER A 535 -11.55 28.74 -22.07
N GLY A 536 -10.25 28.46 -21.93
CA GLY A 536 -9.21 29.06 -22.76
C GLY A 536 -8.38 28.03 -23.51
N PRO A 537 -7.31 28.48 -24.21
CA PRO A 537 -6.47 27.61 -25.01
C PRO A 537 -5.67 26.60 -24.18
N LEU A 538 -5.41 26.89 -22.90
CA LEU A 538 -4.59 26.04 -22.03
C LEU A 538 -5.42 25.18 -21.08
N ALA A 539 -6.53 25.71 -20.56
CA ALA A 539 -7.28 25.06 -19.50
C ALA A 539 -8.74 25.52 -19.43
N SER A 540 -9.54 24.69 -18.75
CA SER A 540 -10.81 25.09 -18.17
C SER A 540 -10.64 25.46 -16.69
N VAL A 541 -11.21 26.58 -16.28
CA VAL A 541 -11.12 27.15 -14.94
C VAL A 541 -12.51 27.19 -14.33
N SER A 542 -12.62 26.65 -13.11
CA SER A 542 -13.86 26.68 -12.32
C SER A 542 -13.52 27.09 -10.88
N ALA A 543 -14.34 27.94 -10.27
CA ALA A 543 -14.13 28.41 -8.91
C ALA A 543 -15.35 28.11 -8.04
N VAL A 544 -15.12 27.63 -6.82
CA VAL A 544 -16.15 27.33 -5.83
C VAL A 544 -15.63 27.75 -4.46
N GLY A 545 -16.28 28.74 -3.85
CA GLY A 545 -15.88 29.24 -2.53
C GLY A 545 -14.45 29.79 -2.52
N ASN A 546 -13.57 29.23 -1.69
CA ASN A 546 -12.15 29.58 -1.63
C ASN A 546 -11.27 28.76 -2.60
N LEU A 547 -11.84 27.89 -3.43
CA LEU A 547 -11.08 26.98 -4.29
C LEU A 547 -11.24 27.36 -5.77
N ILE A 548 -10.11 27.36 -6.48
CA ILE A 548 -10.05 27.44 -7.93
C ILE A 548 -9.47 26.13 -8.45
N ARG A 549 -10.22 25.45 -9.30
CA ARG A 549 -9.83 24.24 -10.02
C ARG A 549 -9.50 24.60 -11.47
N VAL A 550 -8.30 24.28 -11.92
CA VAL A 550 -7.81 24.51 -13.28
C VAL A 550 -7.47 23.15 -13.91
N SER A 551 -8.26 22.73 -14.90
CA SER A 551 -8.01 21.47 -15.62
C SER A 551 -7.38 21.78 -16.97
N LEU A 552 -6.14 21.32 -17.17
CA LEU A 552 -5.45 21.52 -18.44
C LEU A 552 -6.17 20.77 -19.57
N ASN A 553 -6.20 21.38 -20.75
CA ASN A 553 -6.82 20.77 -21.93
C ASN A 553 -6.02 19.52 -22.37
N GLU A 554 -6.71 18.50 -22.84
CA GLU A 554 -6.06 17.28 -23.33
C GLU A 554 -5.17 17.56 -24.56
N GLY A 555 -4.02 16.88 -24.65
CA GLY A 555 -3.03 17.08 -25.71
C GLY A 555 -1.61 16.80 -25.24
N ASN A 556 -0.61 17.28 -25.98
CA ASN A 556 0.78 17.20 -25.53
C ASN A 556 1.05 18.25 -24.46
N LEU A 557 0.98 17.83 -23.20
CA LEU A 557 1.27 18.67 -22.03
C LEU A 557 2.76 18.73 -21.67
N THR A 558 3.61 17.97 -22.37
CA THR A 558 5.01 17.74 -21.99
C THR A 558 5.81 19.04 -21.96
N GLY A 559 6.53 19.26 -20.86
CA GLY A 559 7.49 20.35 -20.72
C GLY A 559 7.31 21.10 -19.40
N ARG A 560 8.01 22.24 -19.31
CA ARG A 560 7.98 23.12 -18.14
C ARG A 560 6.83 24.12 -18.26
N TRP A 561 5.93 24.08 -17.27
CA TRP A 561 4.84 25.02 -17.13
C TRP A 561 5.17 26.06 -16.05
N PHE A 562 4.61 27.26 -16.20
CA PHE A 562 4.71 28.32 -15.21
C PHE A 562 3.33 28.77 -14.77
N ILE A 563 3.17 29.03 -13.48
CA ILE A 563 2.00 29.69 -12.93
C ILE A 563 2.44 30.84 -12.05
N THR A 564 1.99 32.04 -12.38
CA THR A 564 2.20 33.24 -11.56
C THR A 564 0.94 33.49 -10.77
N ILE A 565 1.01 33.41 -9.43
CA ILE A 565 -0.14 33.62 -8.55
C ILE A 565 0.02 34.96 -7.85
N ARG A 566 -1.06 35.76 -7.87
CA ARG A 566 -1.17 37.04 -7.17
C ARG A 566 -2.31 36.95 -6.17
N SER A 567 -1.96 37.04 -4.89
CA SER A 567 -2.88 37.06 -3.76
C SER A 567 -2.40 38.08 -2.73
N SER A 568 -3.35 38.67 -1.99
CA SER A 568 -3.07 39.52 -0.83
C SER A 568 -3.14 38.76 0.50
N GLN A 569 -3.43 37.46 0.44
CA GLN A 569 -3.61 36.57 1.58
C GLN A 569 -2.87 35.25 1.32
N ALA A 570 -2.74 34.43 2.36
CA ALA A 570 -2.20 33.09 2.23
C ALA A 570 -3.01 32.26 1.22
N TYR A 571 -2.30 31.44 0.45
CA TYR A 571 -2.88 30.50 -0.50
C TYR A 571 -2.05 29.20 -0.53
N SER A 572 -2.70 28.13 -0.97
CA SER A 572 -2.03 26.89 -1.35
C SER A 572 -2.20 26.64 -2.84
N LEU A 573 -1.21 26.00 -3.45
CA LEU A 573 -1.23 25.48 -4.81
C LEU A 573 -0.85 24.00 -4.76
N GLN A 574 -1.76 23.16 -5.25
CA GLN A 574 -1.50 21.75 -5.49
C GLN A 574 -1.65 21.48 -6.99
N VAL A 575 -0.65 20.87 -7.59
CA VAL A 575 -0.68 20.42 -8.98
C VAL A 575 -0.64 18.90 -8.98
N THR A 576 -1.67 18.30 -9.55
CA THR A 576 -1.82 16.84 -9.65
C THR A 576 -1.88 16.41 -11.10
N GLY A 577 -1.58 15.14 -11.36
CA GLY A 577 -1.82 14.50 -12.64
C GLY A 577 -2.04 13.02 -12.46
N ARG A 578 -2.42 12.33 -13.53
CA ARG A 578 -2.51 10.87 -13.57
C ARG A 578 -1.28 10.32 -14.26
N SER A 579 -0.56 9.40 -13.62
CA SER A 579 0.68 8.85 -14.16
C SER A 579 0.81 7.36 -13.84
N SER A 580 1.39 6.60 -14.78
CA SER A 580 1.85 5.24 -14.52
C SER A 580 3.20 5.19 -13.82
N LEU A 581 3.95 6.29 -13.83
CA LEU A 581 5.17 6.48 -13.03
C LEU A 581 4.76 7.04 -11.68
N ASP A 582 5.06 6.28 -10.64
CA ASP A 582 4.87 6.67 -9.25
C ASP A 582 6.12 6.26 -8.45
N PHE A 583 6.30 6.86 -7.27
CA PHE A 583 7.39 6.50 -6.38
C PHE A 583 6.88 6.30 -4.97
N MET A 584 7.32 5.21 -4.34
CA MET A 584 7.08 4.97 -2.93
C MET A 584 8.30 5.42 -2.14
N SER A 585 8.08 6.06 -1.00
CA SER A 585 9.14 6.44 -0.08
C SER A 585 8.83 5.93 1.32
N GLN A 586 9.79 5.25 1.94
CA GLN A 586 9.68 4.79 3.32
C GLN A 586 10.98 5.08 4.07
N PHE A 587 10.87 5.36 5.36
CA PHE A 587 12.04 5.40 6.23
C PHE A 587 12.38 3.98 6.66
N VAL A 588 13.65 3.60 6.57
CA VAL A 588 14.11 2.26 6.91
C VAL A 588 15.39 2.29 7.74
N GLU A 589 15.57 1.23 8.52
CA GLU A 589 16.80 0.88 9.22
C GLU A 589 17.36 -0.42 8.62
N GLU A 590 18.67 -0.45 8.35
CA GLU A 590 19.33 -1.64 7.82
C GLU A 590 19.61 -2.63 8.95
N PHE A 591 19.37 -3.93 8.71
CA PHE A 591 19.77 -4.99 9.63
C PHE A 591 20.60 -6.07 8.90
N GLY A 592 21.56 -6.65 9.62
CA GLY A 592 22.37 -7.78 9.15
C GLY A 592 21.86 -9.13 9.67
N GLY A 593 22.30 -10.23 9.05
CA GLY A 593 21.91 -11.59 9.42
C GLY A 593 22.17 -12.59 8.29
N PRO A 594 21.72 -13.85 8.41
CA PRO A 594 21.74 -14.83 7.31
C PRO A 594 20.98 -14.33 6.07
N HIS A 595 19.90 -13.57 6.31
CA HIS A 595 19.12 -12.85 5.31
C HIS A 595 19.11 -11.34 5.64
N PRO A 596 20.13 -10.57 5.23
CA PRO A 596 20.20 -9.13 5.52
C PRO A 596 19.08 -8.36 4.80
N GLY A 597 18.61 -7.27 5.41
CA GLY A 597 17.46 -6.53 4.88
C GLY A 597 17.25 -5.15 5.49
N PHE A 598 16.08 -4.58 5.18
CA PHE A 598 15.65 -3.27 5.70
C PHE A 598 14.38 -3.44 6.53
N ALA A 599 14.39 -2.91 7.75
CA ALA A 599 13.22 -2.82 8.62
C ALA A 599 12.57 -1.44 8.48
N MET A 600 11.25 -1.40 8.32
CA MET A 600 10.50 -0.15 8.17
C MET A 600 10.45 0.62 9.49
N ILE A 601 10.67 1.94 9.42
CA ILE A 601 10.39 2.88 10.51
C ILE A 601 8.97 3.46 10.28
N PRO A 602 7.97 3.09 11.09
CA PRO A 602 6.56 3.40 10.82
C PRO A 602 6.17 4.88 11.02
N ALA A 603 7.09 5.74 11.48
CA ALA A 603 6.80 7.12 11.82
C ALA A 603 7.97 8.05 11.49
N ARG A 604 7.89 9.30 11.96
CA ARG A 604 8.99 10.26 11.80
C ARG A 604 10.25 9.70 12.44
N PRO A 605 11.37 9.74 11.71
CA PRO A 605 12.55 9.09 12.22
C PRO A 605 13.19 9.96 13.33
N PRO A 606 13.84 9.31 14.32
CA PRO A 606 14.32 9.98 15.53
C PRO A 606 15.45 10.97 15.21
N ALA A 607 15.39 12.16 15.82
CA ALA A 607 16.38 13.20 15.60
C ALA A 607 17.80 12.75 15.98
N GLY A 608 18.77 13.00 15.10
CA GLY A 608 20.20 12.76 15.36
C GLY A 608 20.73 11.35 15.08
N LYS A 609 19.91 10.43 14.54
CA LYS A 609 20.36 9.12 14.06
C LYS A 609 20.53 9.10 12.52
N PRO A 610 21.46 8.32 11.96
CA PRO A 610 21.49 8.06 10.52
C PRO A 610 20.23 7.28 10.14
N ILE A 611 19.51 7.75 9.12
CA ILE A 611 18.26 7.16 8.65
C ILE A 611 18.35 7.05 7.13
N TYR A 612 17.91 5.92 6.59
CA TYR A 612 17.84 5.70 5.17
C TYR A 612 16.41 5.98 4.68
N THR A 613 16.29 6.64 3.53
CA THR A 613 15.02 6.74 2.82
C THR A 613 15.08 5.75 1.67
N TYR A 614 14.26 4.72 1.75
CA TYR A 614 14.06 3.77 0.67
C TYR A 614 13.14 4.40 -0.37
N LEU A 615 13.60 4.50 -1.63
CA LEU A 615 12.82 5.04 -2.74
C LEU A 615 12.60 3.93 -3.77
N HIS A 616 11.34 3.49 -3.93
CA HIS A 616 10.96 2.51 -4.94
C HIS A 616 10.37 3.25 -6.14
N LEU A 617 11.08 3.22 -7.26
CA LEU A 617 10.66 3.83 -8.53
C LEU A 617 9.92 2.80 -9.37
N LEU A 618 8.66 3.06 -9.68
CA LEU A 618 7.80 2.12 -10.38
C LEU A 618 7.51 2.60 -11.79
N PHE A 619 8.09 1.92 -12.77
CA PHE A 619 7.82 2.17 -14.17
C PHE A 619 8.05 0.93 -15.03
N ALA A 620 7.25 0.78 -16.09
CA ALA A 620 7.54 -0.16 -17.16
C ALA A 620 8.67 0.39 -18.04
N ILE A 621 9.74 -0.39 -18.20
CA ILE A 621 10.72 -0.20 -19.27
C ILE A 621 10.23 -1.00 -20.47
N SER A 622 9.55 -0.33 -21.41
CA SER A 622 9.26 -0.93 -22.71
C SER A 622 10.55 -0.95 -23.55
N CYS A 623 11.25 -2.08 -23.57
CA CYS A 623 12.29 -2.35 -24.55
C CYS A 623 11.64 -2.63 -25.90
N ARG A 624 11.27 -1.58 -26.65
CA ARG A 624 11.01 -1.77 -28.09
C ARG A 624 12.35 -2.03 -28.76
N GLY A 625 12.58 -3.29 -29.12
CA GLY A 625 13.66 -3.69 -30.01
C GLY A 625 13.59 -2.89 -31.31
N SER A 626 14.72 -2.28 -31.65
CA SER A 626 14.99 -1.70 -32.97
C SER A 626 15.14 -2.78 -34.03
#